data_AF-W8PKE0-F1
#
_entry.id   AF-W8PKE0-F1
#
_cell.length_a   1.000
_cell.length_b   1.000
_cell.length_c   1.000
_cell.angle_alpha   90.00
_cell.angle_beta   90.00
_cell.angle_gamma   90.00
#
_symmetry.space_group_name_H-M   'P 1'
#
loop_
_entity.id
_entity.type
_entity.pdbx_description
1 polymer ?
#
loop_
_entity_poly.entity_id
_entity_poly.type
_entity_poly.pdbx_seq_one_letter_code
_entity_poly.pdbx_strand_id
1 'polypeptide(L)' 'MHSSLVHLNSLIFSSNLSEVPEAADRCLYDILGQYDHSQMTIFTGLMEILLDTEMSSLASKMLKIVDLIKFPAKKAMV' A
#
# COMPACT_ATOMS: atom_id res chain seq x y z
N MET A 1 -11.74 3.39 -7.36
CA MET A 1 -10.60 3.54 -6.43
C MET A 1 -11.18 3.56 -5.03
N HIS A 2 -10.77 2.64 -4.17
CA HIS A 2 -11.32 2.50 -2.82
C HIS A 2 -11.01 3.73 -1.96
N SER A 3 -11.91 4.12 -1.06
CA SER A 3 -11.79 5.41 -0.35
C SER A 3 -10.51 5.49 0.50
N SER A 4 -10.08 4.37 1.09
CA SER A 4 -8.85 4.27 1.88
C SER A 4 -7.58 4.49 1.05
N LEU A 5 -7.57 4.01 -0.20
CA LEU A 5 -6.42 4.15 -1.10
C LEU A 5 -6.29 5.57 -1.64
N VAL A 6 -7.42 6.21 -1.96
CA VAL A 6 -7.46 7.65 -2.33
C VAL A 6 -7.00 8.51 -1.17
N HIS A 7 -7.44 8.20 0.05
CA HIS A 7 -7.05 8.92 1.25
C HIS A 7 -5.54 8.79 1.53
N LEU A 8 -4.99 7.57 1.49
CA LEU A 8 -3.56 7.34 1.65
C LEU A 8 -2.73 8.09 0.60
N ASN A 9 -3.14 8.05 -0.66
CA ASN A 9 -2.50 8.80 -1.73
C ASN A 9 -2.48 10.31 -1.42
N SER A 10 -3.62 10.86 -0.98
CA SER A 10 -3.71 12.27 -0.59
C SER A 10 -2.77 12.61 0.57
N LEU A 11 -2.60 11.74 1.56
CA LEU A 11 -1.72 11.98 2.70
C LEU A 11 -0.25 12.02 2.28
N ILE A 12 0.18 11.05 1.48
CA ILE A 12 1.56 10.96 0.98
C ILE A 12 1.96 12.22 0.21
N PHE A 13 1.07 12.72 -0.67
CA PHE A 13 1.36 13.89 -1.48
C PHE A 13 1.01 15.24 -0.85
N SER A 14 0.32 15.28 0.30
CA SER A 14 0.02 16.52 1.03
C SER A 14 1.05 16.87 2.10
N SER A 15 2.15 16.12 2.20
CA SER A 15 3.19 16.26 3.23
C SER A 15 2.69 16.07 4.67
N ASN A 16 1.45 15.60 4.88
CA ASN A 16 0.96 15.18 6.19
C ASN A 16 1.26 13.68 6.38
N LEU A 17 2.47 13.38 6.82
CA LEU A 17 2.91 12.00 7.07
C LEU A 17 2.43 11.45 8.42
N SER A 18 1.83 12.28 9.27
CA SER A 18 1.43 11.87 10.63
C SER A 18 0.29 10.84 10.64
N GLU A 19 -0.61 10.91 9.65
CA GLU A 19 -1.76 10.02 9.51
C GLU A 19 -1.49 8.82 8.58
N VAL A 20 -0.33 8.80 7.91
CA VAL A 20 0.06 7.74 6.97
C VAL A 20 0.07 6.34 7.61
N PRO A 21 0.53 6.14 8.86
CA PRO A 21 0.50 4.82 9.49
C PRO A 21 -0.90 4.22 9.58
N GLU A 22 -1.87 4.99 10.09
CA GLU A 22 -3.26 4.51 10.24
C GLU A 22 -3.92 4.30 8.87
N ALA A 23 -3.68 5.22 7.92
CA ALA A 23 -4.23 5.11 6.58
C ALA A 23 -3.66 3.89 5.81
N ALA A 24 -2.36 3.59 5.99
CA ALA A 24 -1.71 2.44 5.38
C ALA A 24 -2.28 1.12 5.93
N ASP A 25 -2.44 1.00 7.26
CA ASP A 25 -3.05 -0.17 7.90
C ASP A 25 -4.47 -0.41 7.40
N ARG A 26 -5.29 0.65 7.34
CA ARG A 26 -6.68 0.55 6.86
C ARG A 26 -6.72 0.15 5.39
N CYS A 27 -5.85 0.72 4.56
CA CYS A 27 -5.78 0.39 3.15
C CYS A 27 -5.37 -1.08 2.93
N LEU A 28 -4.36 -1.56 3.66
CA LEU A 28 -3.94 -2.96 3.60
C LEU A 28 -5.08 -3.91 4.04
N TYR A 29 -5.79 -3.58 5.12
CA TYR A 29 -6.93 -4.36 5.59
C TYR A 29 -8.05 -4.43 4.54
N ASP A 30 -8.41 -3.31 3.93
CA ASP A 30 -9.43 -3.25 2.88
C ASP A 30 -9.04 -4.08 1.64
N ILE A 31 -7.79 -3.95 1.20
CA ILE A 31 -7.25 -4.71 0.06
C ILE A 31 -7.26 -6.21 0.36
N LEU A 32 -6.87 -6.61 1.56
CA LEU A 32 -6.89 -8.00 2.00
C LEU A 32 -8.31 -8.56 2.08
N GLY A 33 -9.26 -7.79 2.61
CA GLY A 33 -10.66 -8.18 2.72
C GLY A 33 -11.35 -8.37 1.36
N GLN A 34 -10.93 -7.61 0.34
CA GLN A 34 -11.48 -7.70 -1.01
C GLN A 34 -10.68 -8.58 -1.96
N TYR A 35 -9.44 -8.91 -1.61
CA TYR A 35 -8.48 -9.62 -2.45
C TYR A 35 -8.29 -8.97 -3.85
N ASP A 36 -8.24 -7.63 -3.89
CA ASP A 36 -8.12 -6.86 -5.14
C ASP A 36 -6.64 -6.63 -5.53
N HIS A 37 -6.19 -7.38 -6.54
CA HIS A 37 -4.84 -7.28 -7.09
C HIS A 37 -4.49 -5.89 -7.63
N SER A 38 -5.44 -5.19 -8.25
CA SER A 38 -5.17 -3.89 -8.87
C SER A 38 -4.89 -2.82 -7.82
N GLN A 39 -5.63 -2.88 -6.71
CA GLN A 39 -5.41 -2.00 -5.57
C GLN A 39 -4.11 -2.35 -4.85
N MET A 40 -3.77 -3.63 -4.74
CA MET A 40 -2.50 -4.06 -4.18
C MET A 40 -1.30 -3.46 -4.95
N THR A 41 -1.32 -3.49 -6.28
CA THR A 41 -0.26 -2.88 -7.10
C THR A 41 -0.09 -1.39 -6.81
N ILE A 42 -1.20 -0.64 -6.69
CA ILE A 42 -1.12 0.80 -6.40
C ILE A 42 -0.60 1.01 -4.97
N PHE A 43 -1.08 0.23 -4.00
CA PHE A 43 -0.62 0.29 -2.61
C PHE A 43 0.89 0.02 -2.50
N THR A 44 1.40 -1.01 -3.19
CA THR A 44 2.84 -1.29 -3.27
C THR A 44 3.61 -0.08 -3.78
N GLY A 45 3.19 0.54 -4.88
CA GLY A 45 3.85 1.73 -5.42
C GLY A 45 3.84 2.92 -4.45
N LEU A 46 2.75 3.11 -3.69
CA LEU A 46 2.69 4.13 -2.64
C LEU A 46 3.66 3.84 -1.49
N MET A 47 3.82 2.56 -1.09
CA MET A 47 4.79 2.17 -0.07
C MET A 47 6.23 2.37 -0.55
N GLU A 48 6.52 2.08 -1.81
CA GLU A 48 7.84 2.33 -2.40
C GLU A 48 8.24 3.80 -2.34
N ILE A 49 7.31 4.73 -2.61
CA ILE A 49 7.55 6.18 -2.49
C ILE A 49 7.94 6.56 -1.05
N LEU A 50 7.33 5.92 -0.05
CA LEU A 50 7.61 6.19 1.36
C LEU A 50 8.95 5.64 1.84
N LEU A 51 9.63 4.78 1.07
CA LEU A 51 10.95 4.24 1.46
C LEU A 51 12.02 5.32 1.56
N ASP A 52 11.90 6.40 0.80
CA ASP A 52 12.83 7.53 0.82
C ASP A 52 12.43 8.63 1.82
N THR A 53 11.50 8.33 2.73
CA THR A 53 10.97 9.27 3.72
C THR A 53 11.23 8.78 5.16
N GLU A 54 10.85 9.59 6.15
CA GLU A 54 10.84 9.18 7.56
C GLU A 54 9.95 7.97 7.86
N MET A 55 9.03 7.60 6.95
CA MET A 55 8.14 6.45 7.08
C MET A 55 8.72 5.14 6.50
N SER A 56 10.01 5.12 6.13
CA SER A 56 10.67 3.96 5.50
C SER A 56 10.53 2.64 6.26
N SER A 57 10.54 2.69 7.60
CA SER A 57 10.35 1.50 8.46
C SER A 57 8.94 0.91 8.35
N LEU A 58 7.92 1.76 8.27
CA LEU A 58 6.53 1.36 8.04
C LEU A 58 6.39 0.75 6.64
N ALA A 59 6.84 1.48 5.61
CA ALA A 59 6.79 1.05 4.22
C ALA A 59 7.46 -0.32 4.03
N SER A 60 8.65 -0.51 4.61
CA SER A 60 9.37 -1.79 4.56
C SER A 60 8.59 -2.94 5.21
N LYS A 61 7.86 -2.69 6.30
CA LYS A 61 7.01 -3.71 6.94
C LYS A 61 5.79 -4.03 6.07
N MET A 62 5.15 -3.02 5.49
CA MET A 62 4.00 -3.20 4.61
C MET A 62 4.36 -4.02 3.38
N LEU A 63 5.47 -3.70 2.71
CA LEU A 63 5.96 -4.45 1.55
C LEU A 63 6.24 -5.92 1.89
N LYS A 64 6.85 -6.20 3.05
CA LYS A 64 7.03 -7.58 3.51
C LYS A 64 5.71 -8.33 3.71
N ILE A 65 4.67 -7.67 4.21
CA ILE A 65 3.35 -8.27 4.35
C ILE A 65 2.79 -8.59 2.96
N VAL A 66 2.85 -7.64 2.02
CA VAL A 66 2.41 -7.85 0.63
C VAL A 66 3.12 -9.05 -0.01
N ASP A 67 4.44 -9.15 0.15
CA ASP A 67 5.25 -10.27 -0.35
C ASP A 67 4.84 -11.61 0.29
N LEU A 68 4.58 -11.63 1.60
CA LEU A 68 4.16 -12.84 2.34
C LEU A 68 2.79 -13.34 1.88
N ILE A 69 1.88 -12.44 1.54
CA ILE A 69 0.54 -12.79 1.06
C ILE A 69 0.64 -13.51 -0.30
N LYS A 70 1.77 -13.39 -1.01
CA LYS A 70 1.99 -14.00 -2.34
C LYS A 70 0.75 -13.80 -3.21
N PHE A 71 0.27 -12.57 -3.38
CA PHE A 71 -0.71 -12.31 -4.44
C PHE A 71 -0.05 -12.84 -5.71
N PRO A 72 -0.54 -13.94 -6.32
CA PRO A 72 0.11 -14.46 -7.49
C PRO A 72 0.00 -13.35 -8.51
N ALA A 73 1.13 -12.71 -8.85
CA ALA A 73 1.24 -12.01 -10.10
C ALA A 73 0.73 -13.03 -11.11
N LYS A 74 -0.44 -12.81 -11.70
CA LYS A 74 -0.86 -13.59 -12.85
C LYS A 74 0.31 -13.44 -13.81
N LYS A 75 1.19 -14.45 -13.84
CA LYS A 75 2.14 -14.62 -14.92
C LYS A 75 1.24 -14.60 -16.13
N ALA A 76 1.33 -13.53 -16.91
CA ALA A 76 0.81 -13.54 -18.26
C ALA A 76 1.43 -14.79 -18.89
N MET A 77 0.61 -15.83 -19.05
CA MET A 77 0.96 -16.99 -19.86
C MET A 77 1.01 -16.42 -21.27
N VAL A 78 2.23 -16.15 -21.73
CA VAL A 78 2.55 -15.93 -23.14
C VAL A 78 2.49 -17.28 -23.84
#